data_AF-A0A4W5RVU2-F1
#
_entry.id   AF-A0A4W5RVU2-F1
#
_cell.length_a   1.000
_cell.length_b   1.000
_cell.length_c   1.000
_cell.angle_alpha   90.00
_cell.angle_beta   90.00
_cell.angle_gamma   90.00
#
_symmetry.space_group_name_H-M   'P 1'
#
loop_
_entity.id
_entity.type
_entity.pdbx_description
1 polymer ?
#
loop_
_entity_poly.entity_id
_entity_poly.type
_entity_poly.pdbx_seq_one_letter_code
_entity_poly.pdbx_strand_id
1 'polypeptide(L)'
;MCPELRVDLDTPGKQMFDLENKFKPFTVEIVDSAESYANMLRNIFDFAALKENHIKIRLEHHGSATLGVVGPNVKRILCEELGSPAKSAINYVPLQDFGGQHPDPILTYAADLAEAMRGGQHNFEAAFDGDGDRNMILGKHGFFVNPSDSVAVIATNVFSIPYVQHTGVRGFVCSMPTSAAHQVPTSAAHQVPTRCPPALPWTTKTSAWPQ
;
A
#
# COMPACT_ATOMS: atom_id res chain seq x y z
N MET A 1 20.33 25.50 16.89
CA MET A 1 20.47 24.11 16.40
C MET A 1 21.74 23.54 17.02
N CYS A 2 21.70 22.35 17.61
CA CYS A 2 22.89 21.67 18.15
C CYS A 2 23.57 20.87 17.02
N PRO A 3 24.66 21.36 16.40
CA PRO A 3 25.26 20.73 15.22
C PRO A 3 25.93 19.39 15.55
N GLU A 4 26.26 19.17 16.82
CA GLU A 4 26.92 17.97 17.36
C GLU A 4 25.94 16.81 17.62
N LEU A 5 24.62 17.06 17.56
CA LEU A 5 23.61 16.04 17.85
C LEU A 5 23.54 15.04 16.68
N ARG A 6 24.27 13.92 16.81
CA ARG A 6 24.22 12.81 15.86
C ARG A 6 23.27 11.73 16.37
N VAL A 7 22.16 11.56 15.66
CA VAL A 7 21.21 10.47 15.87
C VAL A 7 21.59 9.33 14.93
N ASP A 8 21.74 8.13 15.48
CA ASP A 8 21.85 6.93 14.65
C ASP A 8 20.45 6.55 14.15
N LEU A 9 20.23 6.53 12.83
CA LEU A 9 18.94 6.20 12.23
C LEU A 9 18.84 4.72 11.85
N ASP A 10 19.96 3.99 11.87
CA ASP A 10 20.03 2.60 11.39
C ASP A 10 19.67 1.59 12.49
N THR A 11 19.75 2.00 13.76
CA THR A 11 19.47 1.14 14.91
C THR A 11 18.15 1.52 15.59
N PRO A 12 17.11 0.65 15.53
CA PRO A 12 15.88 0.85 16.31
C PRO A 12 16.17 0.91 17.82
N GLY A 13 15.48 1.80 18.52
CA GLY A 13 15.62 1.97 19.97
C GLY A 13 15.61 3.42 20.42
N LYS A 14 15.72 3.61 21.74
CA LYS A 14 15.74 4.94 22.37
C LYS A 14 17.18 5.44 22.53
N GLN A 15 17.42 6.64 22.05
CA GLN A 15 18.66 7.38 22.20
C GLN A 15 18.39 8.62 23.04
N MET A 16 19.13 8.77 24.13
CA MET A 16 19.02 9.91 25.04
C MET A 16 20.21 10.85 24.86
N PHE A 17 19.92 12.14 24.80
CA PHE A 17 20.89 13.21 24.59
C PHE A 17 20.81 14.21 25.74
N ASP A 18 21.96 14.49 26.35
CA ASP A 18 22.09 15.50 27.39
C ASP A 18 22.50 16.84 26.77
N LEU A 19 21.68 17.88 26.98
CA LEU A 19 21.82 19.20 26.36
C LEU A 19 22.43 20.20 27.36
N GLU A 20 23.66 19.90 27.78
CA GLU A 20 24.53 20.77 28.59
C GLU A 20 23.86 21.36 29.85
N ASN A 21 23.10 20.57 30.60
CA ASN A 21 22.50 20.96 31.90
C ASN A 21 21.56 22.18 31.89
N LYS A 22 21.23 22.76 30.73
CA LYS A 22 20.26 23.88 30.62
C LYS A 22 18.85 23.41 30.27
N PHE A 23 18.70 22.18 29.79
CA PHE A 23 17.43 21.58 29.40
C PHE A 23 17.30 20.16 29.95
N LYS A 24 16.06 19.65 29.99
CA LYS A 24 15.81 18.24 30.30
C LYS A 24 16.43 17.33 29.23
N PRO A 25 16.80 16.08 29.56
CA PRO A 25 17.29 15.11 28.59
C PRO A 25 16.32 14.96 27.42
N PHE A 26 16.86 15.04 26.20
CA PHE A 26 16.10 14.87 24.96
C PHE A 26 16.16 13.40 24.53
N THR A 27 15.02 12.78 24.27
CA THR A 27 14.96 11.36 23.87
C THR A 27 14.44 11.26 22.43
N VAL A 28 15.18 10.53 21.60
CA VAL A 28 14.77 10.13 20.24
C VAL A 28 14.50 8.65 20.25
N GLU A 29 13.38 8.22 19.68
CA GLU A 29 13.03 6.81 19.52
C GLU A 29 12.98 6.47 18.03
N ILE A 30 13.87 5.58 17.60
CA ILE A 30 13.91 5.04 16.24
C ILE A 30 13.08 3.76 16.24
N VAL A 31 12.10 3.69 15.34
CA VAL A 31 11.12 2.61 15.31
C VAL A 31 11.19 1.87 13.98
N ASP A 32 11.07 0.55 14.01
CA ASP A 32 10.86 -0.24 12.80
C ASP A 32 9.43 -0.02 12.29
N SER A 33 9.31 0.69 11.18
CA SER A 33 8.05 0.99 10.52
C SER A 33 7.40 -0.25 9.92
N ALA A 34 8.19 -1.18 9.38
CA ALA A 34 7.70 -2.37 8.72
C ALA A 34 7.16 -3.39 9.73
N GLU A 35 7.83 -3.56 10.87
CA GLU A 35 7.35 -4.42 11.95
C GLU A 35 6.05 -3.87 12.57
N SER A 36 6.00 -2.57 12.84
CA SER A 36 4.79 -1.92 13.39
C SER A 36 3.59 -2.08 12.46
N TYR A 37 3.81 -1.93 11.15
CA TYR A 37 2.76 -2.10 10.14
C TYR A 37 2.36 -3.57 9.97
N ALA A 38 3.31 -4.51 9.95
CA ALA A 38 3.03 -5.94 9.90
C ALA A 38 2.21 -6.42 11.12
N ASN A 39 2.53 -5.94 12.32
CA ASN A 39 1.76 -6.20 13.54
C ASN A 39 0.29 -5.75 13.40
N MET A 40 0.06 -4.57 12.81
CA MET A 40 -1.30 -4.08 12.55
C MET A 40 -2.04 -5.01 11.57
N LEU A 41 -1.40 -5.40 10.47
CA LEU A 41 -2.02 -6.27 9.47
C LEU A 41 -2.34 -7.66 10.01
N ARG A 42 -1.51 -8.22 10.91
CA ARG A 42 -1.79 -9.48 11.60
C ARG A 42 -3.07 -9.46 12.44
N ASN A 43 -3.45 -8.28 12.94
CA ASN A 43 -4.71 -8.11 13.66
C ASN A 43 -5.91 -7.89 12.71
N ILE A 44 -5.66 -7.61 11.42
CA ILE A 44 -6.70 -7.32 10.43
C ILE A 44 -7.06 -8.54 9.59
N PHE A 45 -6.04 -9.25 9.11
CA PHE A 45 -6.15 -10.34 8.14
C PHE A 45 -5.75 -11.69 8.74
N ASP A 46 -6.27 -12.77 8.17
CA ASP A 46 -5.86 -14.13 8.52
C ASP A 46 -4.60 -14.51 7.74
N PHE A 47 -3.44 -14.38 8.40
CA PHE A 47 -2.15 -14.69 7.80
C PHE A 47 -1.96 -16.20 7.54
N ALA A 48 -2.63 -17.07 8.31
CA ALA A 48 -2.57 -18.51 8.09
C ALA A 48 -3.29 -18.86 6.78
N ALA A 49 -4.50 -18.36 6.60
CA ALA A 49 -5.25 -18.54 5.35
C ALA A 49 -4.51 -17.94 4.14
N LEU A 50 -3.91 -16.75 4.28
CA LEU A 50 -3.14 -16.13 3.19
C LEU A 50 -1.91 -16.95 2.79
N LYS A 51 -1.24 -17.59 3.75
CA LYS A 51 -0.07 -18.44 3.51
C LYS A 51 -0.44 -19.74 2.79
N GLU A 52 -1.58 -20.34 3.12
CA GLU A 52 -2.08 -21.57 2.49
C GLU A 52 -2.55 -21.37 1.05
N ASN A 53 -3.06 -20.18 0.71
CA ASN A 53 -3.57 -19.90 -0.63
C ASN A 53 -2.48 -19.81 -1.72
N HIS A 54 -1.19 -19.87 -1.35
CA HIS A 54 -0.03 -19.92 -2.26
C HIS A 54 -0.11 -18.91 -3.42
N ILE A 55 -0.65 -17.71 -3.14
CA ILE A 55 -0.87 -16.71 -4.17
C ILE A 55 0.51 -16.28 -4.68
N LYS A 56 0.81 -16.60 -5.94
CA LYS A 56 1.99 -16.08 -6.63
C LYS A 56 1.74 -14.64 -6.98
N ILE A 57 1.98 -13.77 -6.01
CA ILE A 57 1.94 -12.33 -6.18
C ILE A 57 3.21 -11.92 -6.92
N ARG A 58 3.08 -11.13 -7.98
CA ARG A 58 4.17 -10.33 -8.50
C ARG A 58 3.92 -8.89 -8.05
N LEU A 59 4.90 -8.30 -7.40
CA LEU A 59 4.87 -6.89 -7.06
C LEU A 59 5.99 -6.21 -7.80
N GLU A 60 5.60 -5.31 -8.68
CA GLU A 60 6.53 -4.52 -9.46
C GLU A 60 6.00 -3.09 -9.50
N HIS A 61 6.94 -2.16 -9.38
CA HIS A 61 6.72 -0.77 -9.71
C HIS A 61 7.32 -0.57 -11.10
N HIS A 62 6.59 0.10 -11.99
CA HIS A 62 6.81 0.14 -13.43
C HIS A 62 8.29 0.09 -13.88
N GLY A 63 8.65 -0.86 -14.73
CA GLY A 63 10.01 -0.94 -15.29
C GLY A 63 11.08 -1.13 -14.21
N SER A 64 12.10 -0.26 -14.20
CA SER A 64 13.16 -0.24 -13.18
C SER A 64 12.76 0.48 -11.89
N ALA A 65 11.52 0.97 -11.81
CA ALA A 65 11.10 1.82 -10.72
C ALA A 65 10.92 1.02 -9.44
N THR A 66 11.23 1.63 -8.30
CA THR A 66 11.23 0.93 -7.01
C THR A 66 9.89 1.04 -6.31
N LEU A 67 9.50 0.04 -5.52
CA LEU A 67 8.30 0.02 -4.66
C LEU A 67 8.29 1.14 -3.59
N GLY A 68 9.14 2.15 -3.71
CA GLY A 68 9.24 3.29 -2.80
C GLY A 68 9.38 2.83 -1.36
N VAL A 69 8.62 3.48 -0.48
CA VAL A 69 8.58 3.13 0.95
C VAL A 69 7.89 1.78 1.22
N VAL A 70 7.14 1.24 0.25
CA VAL A 70 6.40 -0.03 0.38
C VAL A 70 7.33 -1.23 0.24
N GLY A 71 8.47 -1.08 -0.42
CA GLY A 71 9.40 -2.19 -0.69
C GLY A 71 9.81 -3.01 0.55
N PRO A 72 10.31 -2.39 1.64
CA PRO A 72 10.61 -3.10 2.89
C PRO A 72 9.40 -3.82 3.50
N ASN A 73 8.23 -3.18 3.48
CA ASN A 73 6.98 -3.75 3.97
C ASN A 73 6.59 -5.01 3.17
N VAL A 74 6.69 -4.92 1.84
CA VAL A 74 6.40 -6.02 0.91
C VAL A 74 7.29 -7.22 1.20
N LYS A 75 8.61 -7.00 1.32
CA LYS A 75 9.56 -8.08 1.59
C LYS A 75 9.24 -8.74 2.95
N ARG A 76 9.04 -7.93 4.00
CA ARG A 76 8.74 -8.43 5.33
C ARG A 76 7.43 -9.23 5.36
N ILE A 77 6.35 -8.66 4.87
CA ILE A 77 5.02 -9.26 5.00
C ILE A 77 4.85 -10.41 4.00
N LEU A 78 5.05 -10.16 2.70
CA LEU A 78 4.73 -11.16 1.68
C LEU A 78 5.79 -12.26 1.59
N CYS A 79 7.07 -11.92 1.65
CA CYS A 79 8.14 -12.92 1.51
C CYS A 79 8.45 -13.60 2.84
N GLU A 80 8.70 -12.86 3.92
CA GLU A 80 9.15 -13.45 5.19
C GLU A 80 7.98 -14.05 5.99
N GLU A 81 6.84 -13.34 6.13
CA GLU A 81 5.71 -13.84 6.92
C GLU A 81 4.79 -14.79 6.13
N LEU A 82 4.34 -14.39 4.94
CA LEU A 82 3.43 -15.18 4.11
C LEU A 82 4.13 -16.23 3.23
N GLY A 83 5.47 -16.23 3.16
CA GLY A 83 6.24 -17.26 2.46
C GLY A 83 6.20 -17.17 0.93
N SER A 84 5.88 -16.00 0.37
CA SER A 84 5.99 -15.78 -1.08
C SER A 84 7.46 -15.90 -1.52
N PRO A 85 7.75 -16.48 -2.70
CA PRO A 85 9.12 -16.54 -3.20
C PRO A 85 9.77 -15.15 -3.24
N ALA A 86 11.06 -15.03 -2.92
CA ALA A 86 11.75 -13.72 -2.99
C ALA A 86 11.67 -13.07 -4.38
N LYS A 87 11.52 -13.88 -5.45
CA LYS A 87 11.32 -13.43 -6.84
C LYS A 87 9.97 -12.75 -7.09
N SER A 88 9.03 -12.87 -6.16
CA SER A 88 7.73 -12.19 -6.21
C SER A 88 7.83 -10.70 -5.91
N ALA A 89 8.80 -10.28 -5.09
CA ALA A 89 9.05 -8.88 -4.80
C ALA A 89 10.12 -8.35 -5.75
N ILE A 90 9.72 -7.52 -6.71
CA ILE A 90 10.62 -6.90 -7.69
C ILE A 90 10.79 -5.42 -7.30
N ASN A 91 12.02 -4.91 -7.42
CA ASN A 91 12.38 -3.53 -7.10
C ASN A 91 11.96 -3.06 -5.69
N TYR A 92 12.10 -3.91 -4.67
CA TYR A 92 11.71 -3.62 -3.29
C TYR A 92 12.71 -2.74 -2.49
N VAL A 93 13.83 -2.35 -3.09
CA VAL A 93 14.82 -1.47 -2.44
C VAL A 93 14.44 -0.03 -2.74
N PRO A 94 14.14 0.81 -1.75
CA PRO A 94 13.81 2.22 -1.99
C PRO A 94 14.99 2.96 -2.61
N LEU A 95 14.75 3.72 -3.68
CA LEU A 95 15.74 4.64 -4.28
C LEU A 95 15.25 6.09 -4.18
N GLN A 96 16.16 7.04 -4.00
CA GLN A 96 15.83 8.46 -3.85
C GLN A 96 15.15 9.05 -5.09
N ASP A 97 15.48 8.54 -6.27
CA ASP A 97 14.96 8.97 -7.57
C ASP A 97 13.95 7.96 -8.15
N PHE A 98 13.55 6.95 -7.37
CA PHE A 98 12.72 5.83 -7.84
C PHE A 98 13.25 5.15 -9.10
N GLY A 99 14.57 5.20 -9.36
CA GLY A 99 15.15 4.68 -10.60
C GLY A 99 14.87 5.54 -11.84
N GLY A 100 14.62 6.84 -11.66
CA GLY A 100 14.42 7.83 -12.73
C GLY A 100 13.02 7.81 -13.36
N GLN A 101 12.04 7.18 -12.70
CA GLN A 101 10.70 6.95 -13.22
C GLN A 101 9.62 7.56 -12.32
N HIS A 102 8.46 7.90 -12.89
CA HIS A 102 7.36 8.49 -12.13
C HIS A 102 6.67 7.44 -11.26
N PRO A 103 6.51 7.66 -9.94
CA PRO A 103 6.03 6.62 -9.04
C PRO A 103 4.50 6.49 -8.96
N ASP A 104 3.80 6.60 -10.09
CA ASP A 104 2.32 6.53 -10.12
C ASP A 104 1.82 5.28 -10.85
N PRO A 105 0.98 4.45 -10.19
CA PRO A 105 0.45 3.21 -10.75
C PRO A 105 -0.77 3.50 -11.64
N ILE A 106 -0.55 4.12 -12.79
CA ILE A 106 -1.56 4.33 -13.83
C ILE A 106 -1.24 3.50 -15.08
N LEU A 107 -2.27 3.10 -15.84
CA LEU A 107 -2.13 2.25 -17.04
C LEU A 107 -1.10 2.78 -18.05
N THR A 108 -0.97 4.10 -18.20
CA THR A 108 0.02 4.75 -19.08
C THR A 108 1.45 4.36 -18.71
N TYR A 109 1.73 4.20 -17.41
CA TYR A 109 3.00 3.79 -16.85
C TYR A 109 2.92 2.36 -16.31
N ALA A 110 2.06 1.50 -16.87
CA ALA A 110 1.98 0.11 -16.43
C ALA A 110 1.87 -0.86 -17.62
N ALA A 111 2.23 -0.40 -18.83
CA ALA A 111 2.24 -1.23 -20.02
C ALA A 111 3.19 -2.43 -19.84
N ASP A 112 4.37 -2.20 -19.28
CA ASP A 112 5.36 -3.26 -19.00
C ASP A 112 4.82 -4.29 -18.01
N LEU A 113 4.09 -3.84 -16.99
CA LEU A 113 3.43 -4.69 -16.00
C LEU A 113 2.34 -5.56 -16.65
N ALA A 114 1.51 -4.94 -17.51
CA ALA A 114 0.46 -5.64 -18.24
C ALA A 114 1.05 -6.67 -19.23
N GLU A 115 2.14 -6.33 -19.95
CA GLU A 115 2.87 -7.23 -20.83
C GLU A 115 3.47 -8.41 -20.07
N ALA A 116 4.09 -8.18 -18.90
CA ALA A 116 4.63 -9.23 -18.05
C ALA A 116 3.53 -10.22 -17.59
N MET A 117 2.32 -9.74 -17.33
CA MET A 117 1.17 -10.58 -16.98
C MET A 117 0.57 -11.35 -18.15
N ARG A 118 0.78 -10.93 -19.42
CA ARG A 118 0.23 -11.62 -20.59
C ARG A 118 0.71 -13.06 -20.70
N GLY A 119 1.95 -13.33 -20.27
CA GLY A 119 2.55 -14.67 -20.25
C GLY A 119 1.83 -15.68 -19.34
N GLY A 120 0.91 -15.24 -18.48
CA GLY A 120 0.03 -16.12 -17.70
C GLY A 120 0.73 -16.93 -16.59
N GLN A 121 2.00 -16.62 -16.30
CA GLN A 121 2.81 -17.26 -15.25
C GLN A 121 2.38 -16.85 -13.83
N HIS A 122 1.80 -15.66 -13.72
CA HIS A 122 1.33 -15.06 -12.47
C HIS A 122 -0.20 -14.96 -12.48
N ASN A 123 -0.81 -15.24 -11.32
CA ASN A 123 -2.26 -15.20 -11.16
C ASN A 123 -2.75 -13.83 -10.68
N PHE A 124 -1.89 -13.12 -9.95
CA PHE A 124 -2.18 -11.86 -9.31
C PHE A 124 -0.93 -10.98 -9.32
N GLU A 125 -1.09 -9.73 -9.71
CA GLU A 125 -0.05 -8.73 -9.67
C GLU A 125 -0.60 -7.42 -9.12
N ALA A 126 0.24 -6.71 -8.37
CA ALA A 126 -0.10 -5.39 -7.87
C ALA A 126 1.10 -4.44 -7.97
N ALA A 127 0.78 -3.17 -8.19
CA ALA A 127 1.73 -2.06 -8.16
C ALA A 127 1.26 -1.06 -7.11
N PHE A 128 2.21 -0.43 -6.42
CA PHE A 128 1.96 0.63 -5.44
C PHE A 128 2.56 1.94 -5.94
N ASP A 129 2.12 3.08 -5.39
CA ASP A 129 2.80 4.35 -5.60
C ASP A 129 3.96 4.57 -4.62
N GLY A 130 4.61 5.72 -4.72
CA GLY A 130 5.88 5.99 -4.02
C GLY A 130 5.78 5.99 -2.49
N ASP A 131 4.68 6.50 -1.93
CA ASP A 131 4.38 6.51 -0.50
C ASP A 131 3.44 5.37 -0.06
N GLY A 132 2.83 4.67 -1.01
CA GLY A 132 2.12 3.42 -0.78
C GLY A 132 0.65 3.55 -0.40
N ASP A 133 0.03 4.70 -0.64
CA ASP A 133 -1.38 4.92 -0.36
C ASP A 133 -2.30 4.53 -1.55
N ARG A 134 -1.73 4.40 -2.75
CA ARG A 134 -2.43 3.93 -3.95
C ARG A 134 -1.91 2.57 -4.39
N ASN A 135 -2.83 1.80 -4.97
CA ASN A 135 -2.53 0.50 -5.53
C ASN A 135 -3.25 0.28 -6.87
N MET A 136 -2.63 -0.50 -7.74
CA MET A 136 -3.22 -1.04 -8.96
C MET A 136 -3.17 -2.56 -8.91
N ILE A 137 -4.24 -3.22 -9.34
CA ILE A 137 -4.37 -4.68 -9.30
C ILE A 137 -4.58 -5.21 -10.73
N LEU A 138 -3.79 -6.22 -11.08
CA LEU A 138 -3.92 -7.00 -12.31
C LEU A 138 -4.19 -8.47 -11.98
N GLY A 139 -5.20 -9.03 -12.65
CA GLY A 139 -5.42 -10.47 -12.71
C GLY A 139 -4.59 -11.14 -13.81
N LYS A 140 -4.66 -12.47 -13.85
CA LYS A 140 -4.02 -13.31 -14.88
C LYS A 140 -4.28 -12.78 -16.30
N HIS A 141 -3.30 -12.90 -17.18
CA HIS A 141 -3.34 -12.41 -18.57
C HIS A 141 -3.46 -10.88 -18.68
N GLY A 142 -3.09 -10.13 -17.64
CA GLY A 142 -3.16 -8.67 -17.63
C GLY A 142 -4.58 -8.14 -17.50
N PHE A 143 -5.47 -8.91 -16.86
CA PHE A 143 -6.84 -8.46 -16.62
C PHE A 143 -6.83 -7.26 -15.67
N PHE A 144 -7.06 -6.06 -16.22
CA PHE A 144 -7.06 -4.83 -15.45
C PHE A 144 -8.32 -4.73 -14.59
N VAL A 145 -8.13 -4.62 -13.28
CA VAL A 145 -9.23 -4.38 -12.34
C VAL A 145 -9.41 -2.86 -12.20
N ASN A 146 -10.54 -2.35 -12.67
CA ASN A 146 -10.87 -0.95 -12.49
C ASN A 146 -10.90 -0.62 -10.97
N PRO A 147 -10.30 0.50 -10.52
CA PRO A 147 -10.29 0.86 -9.09
C PRO A 147 -11.68 0.93 -8.45
N SER A 148 -12.68 1.38 -9.20
CA SER A 148 -14.07 1.46 -8.71
C SER A 148 -14.68 0.06 -8.51
N ASP A 149 -14.39 -0.87 -9.44
CA ASP A 149 -14.85 -2.26 -9.36
C ASP A 149 -14.08 -3.01 -8.25
N SER A 150 -12.81 -2.69 -8.04
CA SER A 150 -12.02 -3.23 -6.91
C SER A 150 -12.69 -2.94 -5.57
N VAL A 151 -13.10 -1.68 -5.34
CA VAL A 151 -13.86 -1.30 -4.13
C VAL A 151 -15.19 -2.06 -4.06
N ALA A 152 -15.90 -2.22 -5.17
CA ALA A 152 -17.17 -2.95 -5.19
C ALA A 152 -17.00 -4.45 -4.84
N VAL A 153 -15.95 -5.10 -5.36
CA VAL A 153 -15.63 -6.51 -5.08
C VAL A 153 -15.24 -6.69 -3.61
N ILE A 154 -14.40 -5.80 -3.07
CA ILE A 154 -14.03 -5.82 -1.64
C ILE A 154 -15.27 -5.60 -0.77
N ALA A 155 -16.11 -4.61 -1.10
CA ALA A 155 -17.32 -4.32 -0.34
C ALA A 155 -18.30 -5.50 -0.35
N THR A 156 -18.42 -6.21 -1.47
CA THR A 156 -19.27 -7.41 -1.58
C THR A 156 -18.74 -8.53 -0.67
N ASN A 157 -17.43 -8.75 -0.65
CA ASN A 157 -16.79 -9.87 0.04
C ASN A 157 -16.16 -9.47 1.38
N VAL A 158 -16.55 -8.33 1.95
CA VAL A 158 -15.86 -7.67 3.07
C VAL A 158 -15.78 -8.55 4.33
N PHE A 159 -16.76 -9.44 4.52
CA PHE A 159 -16.77 -10.42 5.61
C PHE A 159 -15.76 -11.57 5.43
N SER A 160 -14.99 -11.60 4.36
CA SER A 160 -13.82 -12.49 4.25
C SER A 160 -12.63 -11.99 5.07
N ILE A 161 -12.69 -10.74 5.57
CA ILE A 161 -11.65 -10.11 6.38
C ILE A 161 -12.03 -10.26 7.87
N PRO A 162 -11.23 -10.97 8.70
CA PRO A 162 -11.56 -11.24 10.11
C PRO A 162 -11.89 -9.98 10.91
N TYR A 163 -11.14 -8.89 10.73
CA TYR A 163 -11.43 -7.63 11.40
C TYR A 163 -12.87 -7.16 11.20
N VAL A 164 -13.36 -7.24 9.96
CA VAL A 164 -14.71 -6.79 9.62
C VAL A 164 -15.77 -7.75 10.13
N GLN A 165 -15.47 -9.05 10.24
CA GLN A 165 -16.34 -10.01 10.93
C GLN A 165 -16.54 -9.63 12.40
N HIS A 166 -15.49 -9.15 13.06
CA HIS A 166 -15.54 -8.76 14.47
C HIS A 166 -16.14 -7.36 14.70
N THR A 167 -15.80 -6.38 13.87
CA THR A 167 -16.24 -4.98 14.06
C THR A 167 -17.55 -4.66 13.36
N GLY A 168 -17.97 -5.48 12.40
CA GLY A 168 -19.06 -5.18 11.48
C GLY A 168 -18.72 -4.04 10.50
N VAL A 169 -19.67 -3.73 9.62
CA VAL A 169 -19.58 -2.64 8.65
C VAL A 169 -20.53 -1.52 9.04
N ARG A 170 -20.01 -0.30 9.21
CA ARG A 170 -20.82 0.88 9.56
C ARG A 170 -21.30 1.69 8.35
N GLY A 171 -20.67 1.51 7.20
CA GLY A 171 -21.00 2.18 5.95
C GLY A 171 -19.85 2.20 4.97
N PHE A 172 -20.15 2.54 3.72
CA PHE A 172 -19.18 2.68 2.63
C PHE A 172 -19.16 4.10 2.09
N VAL A 173 -17.99 4.57 1.68
CA VAL A 173 -17.80 5.94 1.16
C VAL A 173 -16.99 5.91 -0.12
N CYS A 174 -17.41 6.73 -1.11
CA CYS A 174 -16.74 6.89 -2.40
C CYS A 174 -16.48 8.36 -2.71
N SER A 175 -15.45 8.69 -3.50
CA SER A 175 -15.37 10.05 -4.04
C SER A 175 -16.39 10.23 -5.18
N MET A 176 -16.98 11.42 -5.31
CA MET A 176 -17.99 11.70 -6.36
C MET A 176 -17.60 11.27 -7.80
N PRO A 177 -16.34 11.37 -8.27
CA PRO A 177 -15.98 10.90 -9.61
C PRO A 177 -15.82 9.37 -9.73
N THR A 178 -15.82 8.62 -8.63
CA THR A 178 -15.73 7.15 -8.64
C THR A 178 -17.02 6.56 -9.19
N SER A 179 -16.93 5.49 -10.00
CA SER A 179 -18.14 4.88 -10.58
C SER A 179 -19.09 4.35 -9.50
N ALA A 180 -20.39 4.33 -9.80
CA ALA A 180 -21.42 3.83 -8.89
C ALA A 180 -21.41 2.31 -8.70
N ALA A 181 -20.41 1.59 -9.24
CA ALA A 181 -20.30 0.13 -9.17
C ALA A 181 -20.35 -0.40 -7.73
N HIS A 182 -19.84 0.36 -6.76
CA HIS A 182 -19.87 0.00 -5.34
C HIS A 182 -21.26 0.14 -4.71
N GLN A 183 -22.16 1.00 -5.22
CA GLN A 183 -23.48 1.27 -4.61
C GLN A 183 -24.46 0.10 -4.76
N VAL A 184 -24.35 -0.64 -5.86
CA VAL A 184 -25.22 -1.78 -6.18
C VAL A 184 -25.03 -2.94 -5.19
N PRO A 185 -23.81 -3.46 -4.95
CA PRO A 185 -23.60 -4.53 -3.99
C PRO A 185 -23.80 -4.11 -2.54
N THR A 186 -23.46 -2.87 -2.15
CA THR A 186 -23.54 -2.45 -0.74
C THR A 186 -24.97 -2.25 -0.25
N SER A 187 -25.81 -1.67 -1.10
CA SER A 187 -27.23 -1.45 -0.78
C SER A 187 -28.03 -2.75 -0.80
N ALA A 188 -27.71 -3.69 -1.70
CA ALA A 188 -28.43 -4.94 -1.84
C ALA A 188 -27.95 -6.06 -0.88
N ALA A 189 -26.63 -6.19 -0.64
CA ALA A 189 -26.07 -7.33 0.10
C ALA A 189 -25.96 -7.09 1.61
N HIS A 190 -25.65 -5.86 2.04
CA HIS A 190 -25.24 -5.59 3.43
C HIS A 190 -26.16 -4.62 4.18
N GLN A 191 -27.13 -3.99 3.50
CA GLN A 191 -28.05 -2.98 4.08
C GLN A 191 -27.35 -1.87 4.88
N VAL A 192 -26.15 -1.46 4.46
CA VAL A 192 -25.37 -0.42 5.15
C VAL A 192 -25.41 0.91 4.38
N PRO A 193 -25.31 2.06 5.08
CA PRO A 193 -25.31 3.37 4.44
C PRO A 193 -24.16 3.52 3.44
N THR A 194 -24.46 4.07 2.25
CA THR A 194 -23.46 4.40 1.23
C THR A 194 -23.49 5.91 0.97
N ARG A 195 -22.33 6.59 0.98
CA ARG A 195 -22.23 8.04 0.74
C ARG A 195 -21.16 8.35 -0.29
N CYS A 196 -21.40 9.35 -1.13
CA CYS A 196 -20.35 9.90 -1.99
C CYS A 196 -20.20 11.41 -1.72
N PRO A 197 -19.30 11.81 -0.79
CA PRO A 197 -19.00 13.21 -0.53
C PRO A 197 -18.49 13.92 -1.80
N PRO A 198 -18.75 15.24 -1.92
CA PRO A 198 -18.13 16.03 -2.99
C PRO A 198 -16.61 15.94 -2.88
N ALA A 199 -15.92 16.00 -4.03
CA ALA A 199 -14.47 16.08 -4.05
C ALA A 199 -14.02 17.27 -3.19
N LEU A 200 -13.11 17.03 -2.24
CA LEU A 200 -12.54 18.10 -1.42
C LEU A 200 -11.87 19.12 -2.35
N PRO A 201 -12.02 20.44 -2.10
CA PRO A 201 -11.50 21.49 -3.00
C PRO A 201 -9.96 21.60 -3.06
N TRP A 202 -9.22 20.60 -2.57
CA TRP A 202 -7.76 20.62 -2.48
C TRP A 202 -7.05 20.05 -3.72
N THR A 203 -7.76 19.46 -4.68
CA THR A 203 -7.13 18.84 -5.88
C THR A 203 -6.97 19.77 -7.09
N THR A 204 -7.08 21.09 -6.95
CA THR A 204 -6.88 22.06 -8.06
C THR A 204 -5.70 23.03 -7.88
N LYS A 205 -4.76 22.75 -6.98
CA LYS A 205 -3.48 23.47 -6.92
C LYS A 205 -2.28 22.53 -7.10
N THR A 206 -2.21 21.83 -8.23
CA THR A 206 -0.90 21.54 -8.83
C THR A 206 -0.41 22.85 -9.43
N SER A 207 0.38 23.59 -8.65
CA SER A 207 1.21 24.68 -9.17
C SER A 207 2.05 24.14 -10.32
N ALA A 208 1.90 24.73 -11.50
CA ALA A 208 2.84 24.60 -12.58
C ALA A 208 4.24 24.91 -12.04
N TRP A 209 5.16 23.95 -12.15
CA TRP A 209 6.58 24.23 -12.06
C TRP A 209 6.95 25.05 -13.31
N PRO A 210 7.54 26.25 -13.19
CA PRO A 210 8.08 26.94 -14.33
C PRO A 210 9.27 26.15 -14.89
N GLN A 211 9.36 26.14 -16.23
CA GLN A 211 10.47 25.60 -17.02
C GLN A 211 11.81 26.24 -16.66
#